data_AF-A0A2M7VJ43-F1
#
_entry.id   AF-A0A2M7VJ43-F1
#
_cell.length_a   1.000
_cell.length_b   1.000
_cell.length_c   1.000
_cell.angle_alpha   90.00
_cell.angle_beta   90.00
_cell.angle_gamma   90.00
#
_symmetry.space_group_name_H-M   'P 1'
#
loop_
_entity.id
_entity.type
_entity.pdbx_description
1 polymer ?
#
loop_
_entity_poly.entity_id
_entity_poly.type
_entity_poly.pdbx_seq_one_letter_code
_entity_poly.pdbx_strand_id
1 'polypeptide(L)'
;MQFTVPKFLERETKIAFGLTLKKLAILGCIGVLLFIIKFFLNKGLWYFLVFLSVGLFFFFNFVRVGGQNVFELLTNSFNYFLTARVYTWDKKEQTASPIKLVRKAIARKIVKAVPLKFAPSSRLSGLRSKIDFGGQQEEL
;
A
#
# COMPACT_ATOMS: atom_id res chain seq x y z
N MET A 1 10.74 6.76 -6.56
CA MET A 1 11.39 7.79 -5.72
C MET A 1 12.55 7.13 -5.00
N GLN A 2 13.77 7.67 -5.10
CA GLN A 2 14.94 7.15 -4.38
C GLN A 2 15.12 8.00 -3.11
N PHE A 3 14.97 7.37 -1.95
CA PHE A 3 15.17 8.03 -0.66
C PHE A 3 16.62 7.82 -0.23
N THR A 4 17.29 8.89 0.23
CA THR A 4 18.62 8.75 0.84
C THR A 4 18.42 8.17 2.23
N VAL A 5 18.87 6.93 2.44
CA VAL A 5 18.70 6.22 3.72
C VAL A 5 19.94 6.51 4.57
N PRO A 6 19.79 6.94 5.82
CA PRO A 6 20.92 7.19 6.71
C PRO A 6 21.73 5.91 6.94
N LYS A 7 23.05 6.08 7.12
CA LYS A 7 24.03 4.99 7.23
C LYS A 7 23.86 4.06 8.45
N PHE A 8 22.87 4.33 9.32
CA PHE A 8 22.60 3.57 10.54
C PHE A 8 21.80 2.28 10.33
N LEU A 9 21.32 1.98 9.11
CA LEU A 9 20.76 0.66 8.84
C LEU A 9 21.90 -0.37 8.84
N GLU A 10 22.01 -1.12 9.93
CA GLU A 10 22.90 -2.26 10.03
C GLU A 10 22.62 -3.23 8.89
N ARG A 11 23.58 -3.31 7.96
CA ARG A 11 23.54 -4.27 6.86
C ARG A 11 24.15 -5.57 7.37
N GLU A 12 23.56 -6.69 6.98
CA GLU A 12 24.09 -8.01 7.37
C GLU A 12 25.59 -8.10 7.08
N THR A 13 26.37 -8.48 8.09
CA THR A 13 27.83 -8.61 7.97
C THR A 13 28.14 -9.70 6.94
N LYS A 14 28.80 -9.30 5.86
CA LYS A 14 29.38 -10.22 4.88
C LYS A 14 30.72 -10.67 5.44
N ILE A 15 30.92 -11.99 5.59
CA ILE A 15 32.14 -12.52 6.20
C ILE A 15 33.22 -12.65 5.13
N ALA A 16 32.97 -13.49 4.12
CA ALA A 16 33.92 -13.87 3.09
C ALA A 16 33.18 -14.07 1.75
N PHE A 17 33.82 -13.72 0.63
CA PHE A 17 33.29 -13.89 -0.74
C PHE A 17 31.90 -13.28 -0.98
N GLY A 18 31.52 -12.27 -0.19
CA GLY A 18 30.20 -11.65 -0.29
C GLY A 18 29.04 -12.48 0.28
N LEU A 19 29.32 -13.61 0.95
CA LEU A 19 28.33 -14.42 1.65
C LEU A 19 28.04 -13.87 3.06
N THR A 20 26.75 -13.84 3.40
CA THR A 20 26.26 -13.60 4.77
C THR A 20 26.43 -14.87 5.61
N LEU A 21 26.61 -14.73 6.92
CA LEU A 21 26.52 -15.83 7.93
C LEU A 21 25.36 -16.79 7.68
N LYS A 22 24.15 -16.26 7.47
CA LYS A 22 22.95 -17.07 7.21
C LYS A 22 23.13 -17.96 5.97
N LYS A 23 23.70 -17.41 4.90
CA LYS A 23 23.90 -18.10 3.62
C LYS A 23 24.96 -19.18 3.75
N LEU A 24 26.04 -18.89 4.49
CA LEU A 24 27.08 -19.88 4.79
C LEU A 24 26.50 -21.06 5.60
N ALA A 25 25.69 -20.77 6.62
CA ALA A 25 25.02 -21.81 7.41
C ALA A 25 24.08 -22.69 6.55
N ILE A 26 23.32 -22.08 5.64
CA ILE A 26 22.46 -22.82 4.69
C ILE A 26 23.31 -23.72 3.78
N LEU A 27 24.41 -23.20 3.22
CA LEU A 27 25.30 -23.98 2.38
C LEU A 27 25.91 -25.16 3.14
N GLY A 28 26.30 -24.96 4.40
CA GLY A 28 26.76 -26.02 5.29
C GLY A 28 25.69 -27.10 5.51
N CYS A 29 24.44 -26.68 5.77
CA CYS A 29 23.32 -27.61 5.95
C CYS A 29 23.04 -28.44 4.67
N ILE A 30 23.07 -27.81 3.49
CA ILE A 30 22.96 -28.50 2.20
C ILE A 30 24.10 -29.52 2.03
N GLY A 31 25.34 -29.14 2.38
CA GLY A 31 26.49 -30.04 2.34
C GLY A 31 26.32 -31.27 3.24
N VAL A 32 25.86 -31.07 4.47
CA VAL A 32 25.56 -32.18 5.40
C VAL A 32 24.46 -33.08 4.85
N LEU A 33 23.39 -32.50 4.32
CA LEU A 33 22.28 -33.25 3.73
C LEU A 33 22.74 -34.09 2.52
N LEU A 34 23.53 -33.51 1.61
CA LEU A 34 24.12 -34.20 0.46
C LEU A 34 25.09 -35.31 0.88
N PHE A 35 25.83 -35.11 1.99
CA PHE A 35 26.71 -36.13 2.54
C PHE A 35 25.93 -37.34 3.07
N ILE A 36 24.78 -37.12 3.72
CA ILE A 36 23.90 -38.20 4.19
C ILE A 36 23.30 -38.94 2.98
N ILE A 37 22.79 -38.21 1.99
CA ILE A 37 22.19 -38.78 0.77
C ILE A 37 23.19 -39.61 -0.05
N LYS A 38 24.49 -39.29 0.04
CA LYS A 38 25.57 -40.05 -0.62
C LYS A 38 25.51 -41.56 -0.32
N PHE A 39 25.09 -41.94 0.89
CA PHE A 39 25.05 -43.35 1.29
C PHE A 39 23.89 -44.14 0.65
N PHE A 40 22.85 -43.45 0.20
CA PHE A 40 21.65 -44.08 -0.37
C PHE A 40 21.64 -44.09 -1.91
N LEU A 41 22.40 -43.19 -2.55
CA LEU A 41 22.34 -42.95 -3.98
C LEU A 41 23.55 -43.51 -4.73
N ASN A 42 23.35 -43.92 -5.98
CA ASN A 42 24.45 -44.30 -6.87
C ASN A 42 25.36 -43.08 -7.15
N LYS A 43 26.68 -43.31 -7.28
CA LYS A 43 27.71 -42.27 -7.40
C LYS A 43 27.39 -41.26 -8.51
N GLY A 44 26.92 -41.72 -9.67
CA GLY A 44 26.57 -40.85 -10.80
C GLY A 44 25.42 -39.89 -10.49
N LEU A 45 24.33 -40.40 -9.92
CA LEU A 45 23.17 -39.58 -9.53
C LEU A 45 23.55 -38.59 -8.42
N TRP A 46 24.43 -39.00 -7.50
CA TRP A 46 24.90 -38.14 -6.43
C TRP A 46 25.69 -36.94 -6.95
N TYR A 47 26.65 -37.14 -7.86
CA TYR A 47 27.41 -36.02 -8.45
C TYR A 47 26.51 -35.04 -9.21
N PHE A 48 25.53 -35.56 -9.96
CA PHE A 48 24.56 -34.72 -10.65
C PHE A 48 23.76 -33.86 -9.66
N LEU A 49 23.27 -34.47 -8.58
CA LEU A 49 22.50 -33.76 -7.55
C LEU A 49 23.35 -32.70 -6.83
N VAL A 50 24.61 -33.00 -6.52
CA VAL A 50 25.56 -32.04 -5.93
C VAL A 50 25.73 -30.83 -6.85
N PHE A 51 26.02 -31.06 -8.14
CA PHE A 51 26.21 -29.99 -9.10
C PHE A 51 24.96 -29.12 -9.25
N LEU A 52 23.79 -29.75 -9.34
CA LEU A 52 22.51 -29.06 -9.46
C LEU A 52 22.19 -28.23 -8.20
N SER A 53 22.34 -28.80 -7.00
CA SER A 53 22.08 -28.10 -5.73
C SER A 53 23.02 -26.92 -5.51
N VAL A 54 24.32 -27.08 -5.78
CA VAL A 54 25.29 -26.00 -5.63
C VAL A 54 25.04 -24.90 -6.66
N GLY A 55 24.79 -25.26 -7.92
CA GLY A 55 24.46 -24.30 -8.97
C GLY A 55 23.22 -23.47 -8.65
N LEU A 56 22.14 -24.11 -8.21
CA LEU A 56 20.92 -23.43 -7.78
C LEU A 56 21.16 -22.50 -6.58
N PHE A 57 21.94 -22.95 -5.59
CA PHE A 57 22.26 -22.13 -4.43
C PHE A 57 22.95 -20.80 -4.82
N PHE A 58 23.94 -20.87 -5.71
CA PHE A 58 24.63 -19.68 -6.20
C PHE A 58 23.71 -18.79 -7.04
N PHE A 59 22.94 -19.38 -7.95
CA PHE A 59 21.98 -18.66 -8.78
C PHE A 59 21.00 -17.84 -7.94
N PHE A 60 20.37 -18.45 -6.94
CA PHE A 60 19.42 -17.76 -6.07
C PHE A 60 20.05 -16.68 -5.17
N ASN A 61 21.32 -16.82 -4.80
CA ASN A 61 21.97 -15.91 -3.85
C ASN A 61 22.66 -14.71 -4.49
N PHE A 62 23.21 -14.86 -5.69
CA PHE A 62 24.00 -13.83 -6.36
C PHE A 62 23.19 -13.07 -7.42
N VAL A 63 22.22 -13.73 -8.06
CA VAL A 63 21.35 -13.05 -9.01
C VAL A 63 20.33 -12.23 -8.23
N ARG A 64 20.28 -10.94 -8.52
CA ARG A 64 19.28 -10.00 -8.01
C ARG A 64 18.60 -9.33 -9.17
N VAL A 65 17.28 -9.37 -9.18
CA VAL A 65 16.44 -8.72 -10.21
C VAL A 65 15.65 -7.62 -9.51
N GLY A 66 15.78 -6.38 -9.98
CA GLY A 66 15.06 -5.24 -9.39
C GLY A 66 15.40 -4.94 -7.92
N GLY A 67 16.56 -5.36 -7.43
CA GLY A 67 16.98 -5.16 -6.03
C GLY A 67 16.47 -6.22 -5.05
N GLN A 68 15.67 -7.18 -5.50
CA GLN A 68 15.22 -8.33 -4.72
C GLN A 68 16.01 -9.59 -5.10
N ASN A 69 16.13 -10.54 -4.17
CA ASN A 69 16.74 -11.83 -4.48
C ASN A 69 15.79 -12.66 -5.35
N VAL A 70 16.32 -13.43 -6.29
CA VAL A 70 15.50 -14.26 -7.21
C VAL A 70 14.63 -15.26 -6.44
N PHE A 71 15.11 -15.75 -5.29
CA PHE A 71 14.35 -16.67 -4.45
C PHE A 71 13.05 -16.05 -3.92
N GLU A 72 13.14 -14.79 -3.50
CA GLU A 72 12.01 -14.04 -2.96
C GLU A 72 11.02 -13.67 -4.06
N LEU A 73 11.53 -13.27 -5.23
CA LEU A 73 10.71 -13.05 -6.42
C LEU A 73 9.96 -14.31 -6.84
N LEU A 74 10.63 -15.47 -6.85
CA LEU A 74 10.03 -16.74 -7.22
C LEU A 74 8.96 -17.16 -6.20
N THR A 75 9.27 -17.04 -4.91
CA THR A 75 8.32 -17.35 -3.83
C THR A 75 7.08 -16.46 -3.90
N ASN A 76 7.26 -15.15 -4.12
CA ASN A 76 6.16 -14.21 -4.29
C ASN A 76 5.36 -14.51 -5.57
N SER A 77 6.02 -14.94 -6.65
CA SER A 77 5.35 -15.33 -7.88
C SER A 77 4.46 -16.56 -7.66
N PHE A 78 5.00 -17.63 -7.05
CA PHE A 78 4.22 -18.81 -6.70
C PHE A 78 3.07 -18.50 -5.74
N ASN A 79 3.33 -17.72 -4.69
CA ASN A 79 2.28 -17.28 -3.77
C ASN A 79 1.19 -16.49 -4.50
N TYR A 80 1.55 -15.60 -5.42
CA TYR A 80 0.57 -14.85 -6.22
C TYR A 80 -0.29 -15.74 -7.12
N PHE A 81 0.29 -16.81 -7.68
CA PHE A 81 -0.47 -17.78 -8.48
C PHE A 81 -1.37 -18.68 -7.63
N LEU A 82 -0.93 -19.08 -6.45
CA LEU A 82 -1.68 -19.95 -5.54
C LEU A 82 -2.71 -19.20 -4.69
N THR A 83 -2.50 -17.92 -4.47
CA THR A 83 -3.41 -17.10 -3.66
C THR A 83 -4.72 -16.91 -4.43
N ALA A 84 -5.82 -17.34 -3.81
CA ALA A 84 -7.15 -17.06 -4.30
C ALA A 84 -7.34 -15.54 -4.40
N ARG A 85 -7.54 -15.04 -5.62
CA ARG A 85 -7.75 -13.61 -5.86
C ARG A 85 -9.16 -13.25 -5.43
N VAL A 86 -9.29 -12.83 -4.17
CA VAL A 86 -10.54 -12.25 -3.68
C VAL A 86 -10.62 -10.83 -4.23
N TYR A 87 -11.27 -10.69 -5.39
CA TYR A 87 -11.61 -9.40 -5.95
C TYR A 87 -12.84 -8.87 -5.20
N THR A 88 -12.63 -8.29 -4.02
CA THR A 88 -13.65 -7.42 -3.44
C THR A 88 -13.70 -6.16 -4.30
N TRP A 89 -14.81 -5.97 -5.03
CA TRP A 89 -15.13 -4.69 -5.63
C TRP A 89 -15.46 -3.72 -4.50
N ASP A 90 -14.41 -3.17 -3.90
CA ASP A 90 -14.54 -2.06 -2.99
C ASP A 90 -14.60 -0.82 -3.87
N LYS A 91 -15.78 -0.20 -3.97
CA LYS A 91 -15.87 1.15 -4.52
C LYS A 91 -15.04 2.01 -3.58
N LYS A 92 -13.76 2.18 -3.92
CA LYS A 92 -12.94 3.26 -3.40
C LYS A 92 -13.55 4.55 -3.91
N GLU A 93 -14.68 4.94 -3.35
CA GLU A 93 -14.85 6.34 -3.04
C GLU A 93 -13.55 6.71 -2.36
N GLN A 94 -12.80 7.63 -2.96
CA GLN A 94 -11.69 8.28 -2.30
C GLN A 94 -12.26 9.07 -1.12
N THR A 95 -12.83 8.40 -0.13
CA THR A 95 -12.80 8.87 1.23
C THR A 95 -11.35 8.67 1.64
N ALA A 96 -10.55 9.66 1.25
CA ALA A 96 -9.45 10.11 2.09
C ALA A 96 -9.93 9.90 3.53
N SER A 97 -9.23 9.02 4.25
CA SER A 97 -9.44 8.76 5.67
C SER A 97 -10.05 10.01 6.31
N PRO A 98 -11.24 9.97 6.96
CA PRO A 98 -11.77 11.17 7.55
C PRO A 98 -10.67 11.63 8.50
N ILE A 99 -9.98 12.71 8.13
CA ILE A 99 -9.05 13.40 8.98
C ILE A 99 -9.88 13.56 10.24
N LYS A 100 -9.47 12.88 11.33
CA LYS A 100 -10.12 13.05 12.61
C LYS A 100 -9.84 14.51 12.94
N LEU A 101 -10.74 15.38 12.50
CA LEU A 101 -10.84 16.74 12.97
C LEU A 101 -11.21 16.54 14.42
N VAL A 102 -10.18 16.40 15.26
CA VAL A 102 -10.31 16.64 16.68
C VAL A 102 -10.81 18.06 16.73
N ARG A 103 -12.14 18.20 16.81
CA ARG A 103 -12.82 19.47 16.95
C ARG A 103 -12.42 19.93 18.34
N LYS A 104 -11.25 20.56 18.42
CA LYS A 104 -10.83 21.30 19.59
C LYS A 104 -11.98 22.25 19.83
N ALA A 105 -12.72 22.04 20.90
CA ALA A 105 -13.80 22.90 21.29
C ALA A 105 -13.17 24.25 21.60
N ILE A 106 -13.08 25.10 20.58
CA ILE A 106 -12.84 26.52 20.77
C ILE A 106 -14.08 26.96 21.52
N ALA A 107 -13.92 27.17 22.82
CA ALA A 107 -14.93 27.74 23.69
C ALA A 107 -15.54 28.92 22.94
N ARG A 108 -16.80 28.78 22.51
CA ARG A 108 -17.52 29.85 21.86
C ARG A 108 -17.59 30.98 22.87
N LYS A 109 -16.75 32.00 22.71
CA LYS A 109 -17.10 33.31 23.26
C LYS A 109 -18.43 33.66 22.62
N ILE A 110 -19.47 33.67 23.44
CA ILE A 110 -20.79 34.18 23.09
C ILE A 110 -20.60 35.66 22.80
N VAL A 111 -20.32 36.00 21.55
CA VAL A 111 -20.43 37.38 21.09
C VAL A 111 -21.93 37.59 20.88
N LYS A 112 -22.49 38.46 21.73
CA LYS A 112 -23.90 38.88 21.74
C LYS A 112 -24.39 39.19 20.33
N ALA A 113 -25.62 38.76 20.06
CA ALA A 113 -26.35 38.94 18.82
C ALA A 113 -26.33 40.40 18.36
N VAL A 114 -25.76 40.66 17.19
CA VAL A 114 -26.13 41.84 16.41
C VAL A 114 -27.40 41.47 15.66
N PRO A 115 -28.54 42.14 15.87
CA PRO A 115 -29.71 41.90 15.05
C PRO A 115 -29.35 42.31 13.62
N LEU A 116 -29.19 41.33 12.74
CA LEU A 116 -29.12 41.57 11.30
C LEU A 116 -30.45 42.25 10.93
N LYS A 117 -30.36 43.50 10.43
CA LYS A 117 -31.51 44.22 9.88
C LYS A 117 -31.92 43.50 8.60
N PHE A 118 -32.79 42.50 8.71
CA PHE A 118 -33.42 41.91 7.55
C PHE A 118 -34.30 42.97 6.89
N ALA A 119 -34.02 43.20 5.62
CA ALA A 119 -34.75 44.11 4.74
C ALA A 119 -36.25 43.72 4.67
N PRO A 120 -37.15 44.70 4.47
CA PRO A 120 -38.59 44.49 4.61
C PRO A 120 -39.12 43.48 3.58
N SER A 121 -40.04 42.66 4.04
CA SER A 121 -40.70 41.58 3.32
C SER A 121 -41.28 42.04 1.96
N SER A 122 -40.95 41.26 0.93
CA SER A 122 -41.70 41.00 -0.30
C SER A 122 -42.82 41.97 -0.66
N ARG A 123 -42.55 42.85 -1.65
CA ARG A 123 -43.56 43.68 -2.35
C ARG A 123 -44.44 42.89 -3.34
N LEU A 124 -44.26 41.57 -3.42
CA LEU A 124 -44.92 40.71 -4.41
C LEU A 124 -46.41 40.49 -4.10
N SER A 125 -46.84 40.56 -2.84
CA SER A 125 -48.26 40.40 -2.49
C SER A 125 -49.12 41.55 -3.03
N GLY A 126 -48.60 42.78 -3.03
CA GLY A 126 -49.31 43.97 -3.54
C GLY A 126 -49.43 44.02 -5.06
N LEU A 127 -48.59 43.27 -5.78
CA LEU A 127 -48.68 43.16 -7.23
C LEU A 127 -49.70 42.10 -7.66
N ARG A 128 -49.95 41.09 -6.82
CA ARG A 128 -50.91 40.01 -7.16
C ARG A 128 -52.34 40.52 -7.27
N SER A 129 -52.78 41.38 -6.35
CA SER A 129 -54.15 41.93 -6.41
C SER A 129 -54.37 42.83 -7.62
N LYS A 130 -53.34 43.53 -8.12
CA LYS A 130 -53.45 44.40 -9.30
C LYS A 130 -53.55 43.63 -10.62
N ILE A 131 -53.14 42.37 -10.65
CA ILE A 131 -53.21 41.54 -11.86
C ILE A 131 -54.60 40.88 -11.98
N ASP A 132 -55.23 40.56 -10.84
CA ASP A 132 -56.58 39.99 -10.83
C ASP A 132 -57.66 41.02 -11.23
N PHE A 133 -57.43 42.32 -10.98
CA PHE A 133 -58.27 43.40 -11.51
C PHE A 133 -57.73 43.90 -12.86
N GLY A 134 -57.90 43.08 -13.88
CA GLY A 134 -57.76 43.52 -15.26
C GLY A 134 -58.70 44.70 -15.55
N GLY A 135 -58.12 45.86 -15.86
CA GLY A 135 -58.57 46.68 -16.98
C GLY A 135 -59.91 47.40 -16.87
N GLN A 136 -60.28 48.00 -15.74
CA GLN A 136 -61.21 49.14 -15.72
C GLN A 136 -60.90 50.05 -14.54
N GLN A 137 -60.34 51.23 -14.80
CA GLN A 137 -60.65 52.55 -14.21
C GLN A 137 -59.63 53.58 -14.75
N GLU A 138 -59.77 53.95 -16.02
CA GLU A 138 -59.40 55.27 -16.53
C GLU A 138 -60.73 55.95 -16.90
N GLU A 139 -61.26 56.79 -16.02
CA GLU A 139 -62.00 58.02 -16.36
C GLU A 139 -61.95 58.93 -15.13
N LEU A 140 -61.12 59.97 -15.23
CA LEU A 140 -61.40 61.38 -14.91
C LEU A 140 -60.13 62.21 -15.16
#